data_AF-A0A382WKD0-F1
#
_entry.id   AF-A0A382WKD0-F1
#
_cell.length_a   1.000
_cell.length_b   1.000
_cell.length_c   1.000
_cell.angle_alpha   90.00
_cell.angle_beta   90.00
_cell.angle_gamma   90.00
#
_symmetry.space_group_name_H-M   'P 1'
#
loop_
_entity.id
_entity.type
_entity.pdbx_description
1 polymer ?
#
loop_
_entity_poly.entity_id
_entity_poly.type
_entity_poly.pdbx_seq_one_letter_code
_entity_poly.pdbx_strand_id
1 'polypeptide(L)'
;MDVNLSCEKAFFNNSEKAIALVHATSNGYIEIARLLIAKGANVNAKDVGDKTPLDNAVWYKKPEIADLLRKHGVKTSEELKNSRC
;
A
#
# COMPACT_ATOMS: atom_id res chain seq x y z
N MET A 1 -6.19 38.45 4.87
CA MET A 1 -4.87 38.40 5.51
C MET A 1 -4.88 37.09 6.31
N ASP A 2 -4.44 35.94 5.83
CA ASP A 2 -3.60 35.62 4.68
C ASP A 2 -4.09 34.34 4.00
N VAL A 3 -4.30 34.45 2.69
CA VAL A 3 -4.41 33.32 1.77
C VAL A 3 -2.97 32.92 1.43
N ASN A 4 -2.62 31.64 1.67
CA ASN A 4 -1.39 30.91 1.29
C ASN A 4 -0.55 30.41 2.47
N LEU A 5 -0.80 29.16 2.94
CA LEU A 5 0.30 28.24 3.26
C LEU A 5 -0.04 26.75 3.43
N SER A 6 -0.96 26.15 2.65
CA SER A 6 -1.18 24.70 2.76
C SER A 6 -1.50 23.95 1.47
N CYS A 7 -1.69 24.62 0.34
CA CYS A 7 -2.11 23.99 -0.93
C CYS A 7 -1.00 23.77 -1.98
N GLU A 8 0.26 24.16 -1.75
CA GLU A 8 1.33 24.05 -2.78
C GLU A 8 2.42 23.00 -2.50
N LYS A 9 2.32 22.24 -1.41
CA LYS A 9 3.12 21.02 -1.25
C LYS A 9 2.14 19.90 -1.01
N ALA A 10 1.91 19.09 -2.04
CA ALA A 10 1.21 17.83 -1.89
C ALA A 10 2.03 16.97 -0.91
N PHE A 11 1.70 17.07 0.38
CA PHE A 11 2.30 16.34 1.50
C PHE A 11 1.87 14.87 1.48
N PHE A 12 2.03 14.18 0.34
CA PHE A 12 1.88 12.73 0.30
C PHE A 12 3.06 12.10 1.04
N ASN A 13 2.94 12.03 2.36
CA ASN A 13 3.89 11.36 3.22
C ASN A 13 3.86 9.85 2.88
N ASN A 14 5.00 9.16 2.99
CA ASN A 14 5.11 7.75 2.58
C ASN A 14 4.07 6.84 3.28
N SER A 15 3.73 7.16 4.53
CA SER A 15 2.67 6.47 5.29
C SER A 15 1.29 6.56 4.63
N GLU A 16 0.95 7.66 3.98
CA GLU A 16 -0.34 7.83 3.31
C GLU A 16 -0.39 7.08 1.98
N LYS A 17 0.72 7.07 1.22
CA LYS A 17 0.83 6.30 -0.03
C LYS A 17 0.68 4.80 0.20
N ALA A 18 1.22 4.32 1.32
CA ALA A 18 1.04 2.96 1.79
C ALA A 18 -0.42 2.62 2.12
N ILE A 19 -1.08 3.46 2.90
CA ILE A 19 -2.50 3.31 3.26
C ILE A 19 -3.38 3.37 2.01
N ALA A 20 -3.07 4.26 1.07
CA ALA A 20 -3.75 4.35 -0.21
C ALA A 20 -3.61 3.05 -1.02
N LEU A 21 -2.43 2.42 -0.99
CA LEU A 21 -2.21 1.12 -1.64
C LEU A 21 -3.07 0.04 -0.98
N VAL A 22 -3.13 -0.01 0.35
CA VAL A 22 -4.02 -0.94 1.08
C VAL A 22 -5.48 -0.75 0.65
N HIS A 23 -5.99 0.48 0.66
CA HIS A 23 -7.36 0.74 0.22
C HIS A 23 -7.63 0.35 -1.24
N ALA A 24 -6.69 0.65 -2.15
CA ALA A 24 -6.80 0.24 -3.55
C ALA A 24 -6.87 -1.30 -3.67
N THR A 25 -6.07 -2.02 -2.87
CA THR A 25 -6.02 -3.48 -2.89
C THR A 25 -7.30 -4.11 -2.33
N SER A 26 -7.85 -3.59 -1.24
CA SER A 26 -9.11 -4.07 -0.66
C SER A 26 -10.30 -3.88 -1.60
N ASN A 27 -10.31 -2.79 -2.37
CA ASN A 27 -11.38 -2.48 -3.31
C ASN A 27 -11.22 -3.15 -4.69
N GLY A 28 -10.09 -3.79 -4.99
CA GLY A 28 -9.86 -4.38 -6.32
C GLY A 28 -9.39 -3.39 -7.39
N TYR A 29 -8.86 -2.23 -7.01
CA TYR A 29 -8.38 -1.22 -7.95
C TYR A 29 -6.96 -1.51 -8.45
N ILE A 30 -6.85 -2.42 -9.41
CA ILE A 30 -5.57 -2.91 -9.96
C ILE A 30 -4.72 -1.76 -10.54
N GLU A 31 -5.31 -0.88 -11.35
CA GLU A 31 -4.57 0.24 -11.97
C GLU A 31 -4.06 1.25 -10.94
N ILE A 32 -4.85 1.53 -9.90
CA ILE A 32 -4.47 2.43 -8.82
C ILE A 32 -3.32 1.80 -8.03
N ALA A 33 -3.40 0.51 -7.72
CA ALA A 33 -2.33 -0.22 -7.06
C ALA A 33 -1.02 -0.18 -7.88
N ARG A 34 -1.09 -0.40 -9.21
CA ARG A 34 0.07 -0.25 -10.11
C ARG A 34 0.67 1.13 -10.05
N LEU A 35 -0.16 2.17 -10.15
CA LEU A 35 0.31 3.55 -10.14
C LEU A 35 0.99 3.89 -8.82
N LEU A 36 0.43 3.47 -7.69
CA LEU A 36 1.00 3.72 -6.36
C LEU A 36 2.36 3.02 -6.18
N ILE A 37 2.47 1.77 -6.62
CA ILE A 37 3.74 1.02 -6.62
C ILE A 37 4.78 1.76 -7.49
N ALA A 38 4.39 2.18 -8.70
CA ALA A 38 5.26 2.95 -9.60
C ALA A 38 5.67 4.30 -9.03
N LYS A 39 4.84 4.91 -8.17
CA LYS A 39 5.13 6.16 -7.46
C LYS A 39 5.97 5.97 -6.19
N GLY A 40 6.45 4.75 -5.94
CA GLY A 40 7.29 4.42 -4.79
C GLY A 40 6.52 4.35 -3.48
N ALA A 41 5.24 3.93 -3.50
CA ALA A 41 4.52 3.61 -2.28
C ALA A 41 5.26 2.49 -1.51
N ASN A 42 5.35 2.62 -0.19
CA ASN A 42 5.92 1.56 0.63
C ASN A 42 4.99 0.33 0.62
N VAL A 43 5.36 -0.66 -0.21
CA VAL A 43 4.59 -1.89 -0.39
C VAL A 43 4.60 -2.82 0.82
N ASN A 44 5.61 -2.70 1.69
CA ASN A 44 5.72 -3.49 2.93
C ASN A 44 5.20 -2.72 4.15
N ALA A 45 4.50 -1.60 3.91
CA ALA A 45 3.86 -0.88 4.98
C ALA A 45 2.73 -1.71 5.58
N LYS A 46 2.59 -1.60 6.89
CA LYS A 46 1.58 -2.28 7.67
C LYS A 46 0.46 -1.29 7.99
N ASP A 47 -0.78 -1.73 7.87
CA ASP A 47 -1.94 -0.98 8.33
C ASP A 47 -2.07 -1.05 9.87
N VAL A 48 -3.14 -0.45 10.40
CA VAL A 48 -3.44 -0.43 11.84
C VAL A 48 -3.58 -1.85 12.43
N GLY A 49 -3.87 -2.85 11.60
CA GLY A 49 -3.97 -4.26 11.97
C GLY A 49 -2.68 -5.06 11.79
N ASP A 50 -1.54 -4.40 11.60
CA ASP A 50 -0.25 -5.03 11.28
C ASP A 50 -0.24 -5.81 9.95
N LYS A 51 -1.22 -5.56 9.06
CA LYS A 51 -1.40 -6.26 7.79
C LYS A 51 -0.75 -5.51 6.64
N THR A 52 -0.11 -6.23 5.72
CA THR A 52 0.41 -5.63 4.49
C THR A 52 -0.69 -5.51 3.42
N PRO A 53 -0.45 -4.80 2.30
CA PRO A 53 -1.39 -4.76 1.18
C PRO A 53 -1.67 -6.17 0.61
N LEU A 54 -0.70 -7.08 0.69
CA LEU A 54 -0.86 -8.46 0.24
C LEU A 54 -1.80 -9.24 1.18
N ASP A 55 -1.67 -9.08 2.49
CA ASP A 55 -2.58 -9.70 3.47
C ASP A 55 -4.02 -9.23 3.28
N ASN A 56 -4.20 -7.93 3.00
CA ASN A 56 -5.50 -7.37 2.68
C ASN A 56 -6.07 -7.93 1.37
N ALA A 57 -5.28 -8.00 0.30
CA ALA A 57 -5.71 -8.60 -0.95
C ALA A 57 -6.17 -10.06 -0.76
N VAL A 58 -5.47 -10.85 0.06
CA VAL A 58 -5.87 -12.22 0.41
C VAL A 58 -7.16 -12.23 1.25
N TRP A 59 -7.26 -11.37 2.26
CA TRP A 59 -8.44 -11.28 3.14
C TRP A 59 -9.73 -10.93 2.38
N TYR A 60 -9.64 -9.96 1.46
CA TYR A 60 -10.76 -9.53 0.61
C TYR A 60 -10.96 -10.41 -0.63
N LYS A 61 -10.22 -11.53 -0.74
CA LYS A 61 -10.31 -12.50 -1.85
C LYS A 61 -10.11 -11.84 -3.22
N LYS A 62 -9.05 -11.04 -3.36
CA LYS A 62 -8.64 -10.34 -4.59
C LYS A 62 -7.39 -11.00 -5.19
N PRO A 63 -7.50 -12.17 -5.84
CA PRO A 63 -6.35 -12.92 -6.34
C PRO A 63 -5.55 -12.13 -7.39
N GLU A 64 -6.22 -11.41 -8.29
CA GLU A 64 -5.57 -10.62 -9.36
C GLU A 64 -4.65 -9.53 -8.79
N ILE A 65 -5.04 -8.90 -7.67
CA ILE A 65 -4.22 -7.92 -6.98
C ILE A 65 -3.11 -8.61 -6.20
N ALA A 66 -3.40 -9.73 -5.53
CA ALA A 66 -2.39 -10.48 -4.80
C ALA A 66 -1.25 -10.93 -5.74
N ASP A 67 -1.59 -11.38 -6.95
CA ASP A 67 -0.63 -11.75 -7.98
C ASP A 67 0.20 -10.56 -8.46
N LEU A 68 -0.44 -9.40 -8.66
CA LEU A 68 0.25 -8.17 -9.02
C LEU A 68 1.26 -7.75 -7.94
N LEU A 69 0.83 -7.76 -6.68
CA LEU A 69 1.68 -7.42 -5.53
C LEU A 69 2.84 -8.43 -5.40
N ARG A 70 2.59 -9.74 -5.51
CA ARG A 70 3.65 -10.76 -5.52
C ARG A 70 4.67 -10.52 -6.63
N LYS A 71 4.21 -10.15 -7.83
CA LYS A 71 5.09 -9.84 -8.97
C LYS A 71 6.02 -8.65 -8.68
N HIS A 72 5.58 -7.71 -7.85
CA HIS A 72 6.37 -6.57 -7.40
C HIS A 72 7.22 -6.86 -6.15
N GLY A 73 7.29 -8.11 -5.69
CA GLY A 73 8.10 -8.51 -4.52
C GLY A 73 7.52 -8.06 -3.19
N VAL A 74 6.23 -7.76 -3.14
CA VAL A 74 5.52 -7.43 -1.90
C VAL A 74 5.38 -8.70 -1.06
N LYS A 75 5.68 -8.60 0.24
CA LYS A 75 5.63 -9.71 1.19
C LYS A 75 4.40 -9.63 2.09
N THR A 76 3.99 -10.78 2.62
CA THR A 76 2.97 -10.83 3.69
C THR A 76 3.55 -10.37 5.02
N SER A 77 2.70 -9.97 5.96
CA SER A 77 3.18 -9.63 7.31
C SER A 77 3.86 -10.81 8.00
N GLU A 78 3.40 -12.05 7.78
CA GLU A 78 4.04 -13.30 8.22
C GLU A 78 5.46 -13.47 7.65
N GLU A 79 5.66 -13.25 6.35
CA GLU A 79 6.98 -13.32 5.71
C GLU A 79 7.94 -12.25 6.24
N LEU A 80 7.43 -11.07 6.58
CA LEU A 80 8.20 -9.99 7.22
C LEU A 80 8.55 -10.33 8.68
N LYS A 81 7.67 -11.02 9.41
CA LYS A 81 7.92 -11.47 10.80
C LYS A 81 9.00 -12.55 10.86
N ASN A 82 9.04 -13.46 9.89
CA ASN A 82 10.03 -14.54 9.81
C ASN A 82 11.45 -14.09 9.41
N SER A 83 11.69 -12.79 9.19
CA SER A 83 13.05 -12.25 8.95
C SER A 83 13.76 -11.77 10.22
N ARG A 84 13.20 -12.03 11.41
CA ARG A 84 13.90 -11.85 12.68
C ARG A 84 14.60 -13.15 13.05
N CYS A 85 15.93 -13.13 12.95
CA CYS A 85 16.80 -14.10 13.61
C CYS A 85 16.50 -14.17 15.11
#